data_AF-A0A8C2IAU9-F1
#
_entry.id   AF-A0A8C2IAU9-F1
#
_cell.length_a   1.000
_cell.length_b   1.000
_cell.length_c   1.000
_cell.angle_alpha   90.00
_cell.angle_beta   90.00
_cell.angle_gamma   90.00
#
_symmetry.space_group_name_H-M   'P 1'
#
loop_
_entity.id
_entity.type
_entity.pdbx_description
1 polymer ?
#
loop_
_entity_poly.entity_id
_entity_poly.type
_entity_poly.pdbx_seq_one_letter_code
_entity_poly.pdbx_strand_id
1 'polypeptide(L)'
;MLGLDLSTGVVEKIEKLPIDLFAETLQSILVHLQDQNGAVDLIESCDKFQRAGINLDQKTVQDIIRLMSYYFRLAAKSNLSADVLVSKLTECSSNWSKPTLQLVHQLWTEHAALLHVHQEVLTMASIGQLVDIQWKLGMAVSSDTCRSLNSPFISVLMKIADTSGEMSYKSFEMTVQQFQNFYRQFKEMASVLETV
;
A
#
# COMPACT_ATOMS: atom_id res chain seq x y z
N MET A 1 3.48 -13.62 -2.38
CA MET A 1 4.56 -14.52 -1.94
C MET A 1 5.53 -14.63 -3.12
N LEU A 2 6.54 -13.76 -3.19
CA LEU A 2 7.63 -13.94 -4.15
C LEU A 2 8.37 -15.22 -3.71
N GLY A 3 8.51 -16.20 -4.60
CA GLY A 3 9.14 -17.48 -4.25
C GLY A 3 10.57 -17.26 -3.76
N LEU A 4 10.92 -17.87 -2.63
CA LEU A 4 12.26 -17.81 -2.02
C LEU A 4 13.39 -18.24 -2.98
N ASP A 5 13.07 -19.06 -3.99
CA ASP A 5 14.05 -19.46 -5.03
C ASP A 5 14.38 -18.35 -6.03
N LEU A 6 13.47 -17.38 -6.24
CA LEU A 6 13.75 -16.23 -7.10
C LEU A 6 14.66 -15.20 -6.42
N SER A 7 14.61 -15.05 -5.10
CA SER A 7 15.37 -14.00 -4.41
C SER A 7 16.87 -14.30 -4.40
N THR A 8 17.29 -15.53 -4.10
CA THR A 8 18.72 -15.87 -3.95
C THR A 8 19.51 -15.69 -5.24
N GLY A 9 18.98 -16.17 -6.37
CA GLY A 9 19.64 -16.03 -7.67
C GLY A 9 19.66 -14.59 -8.21
N VAL A 10 18.72 -13.75 -7.77
CA VAL A 10 18.71 -12.32 -8.12
C VAL A 10 19.73 -11.54 -7.29
N VAL A 11 19.86 -11.85 -5.99
CA VAL A 11 20.87 -11.22 -5.11
C VAL A 11 22.29 -11.47 -5.62
N GLU A 12 22.60 -12.70 -6.06
CA GLU A 12 23.91 -13.01 -6.66
C GLU A 12 24.22 -12.20 -7.93
N LYS A 13 23.19 -11.83 -8.69
CA LYS A 13 23.35 -10.99 -9.87
C LYS A 13 23.52 -9.52 -9.48
N ILE A 14 22.80 -9.06 -8.45
CA ILE A 14 22.95 -7.70 -7.90
C ILE A 14 24.38 -7.48 -7.40
N GLU A 15 24.94 -8.44 -6.66
CA GLU A 15 26.31 -8.33 -6.12
C GLU A 15 27.41 -8.32 -7.19
N LYS A 16 27.08 -8.69 -8.43
CA LYS A 16 27.99 -8.59 -9.58
C LYS A 16 27.89 -7.26 -10.32
N LEU A 17 26.91 -6.42 -9.98
CA LEU A 17 26.73 -5.11 -10.60
C LEU A 17 27.69 -4.09 -9.96
N PRO A 18 28.21 -3.13 -10.76
CA PRO A 18 28.81 -1.93 -10.21
C PRO A 18 27.83 -1.22 -9.28
N ILE A 19 28.32 -0.86 -8.10
CA ILE A 19 27.50 -0.28 -7.02
C ILE A 19 26.80 1.01 -7.45
N ASP A 20 27.44 1.81 -8.30
CA ASP A 20 26.90 3.07 -8.82
C ASP A 20 25.66 2.83 -9.72
N LEU A 21 25.72 1.83 -10.60
CA LEU A 21 24.60 1.47 -11.47
C LEU A 21 23.43 0.89 -10.68
N PHE A 22 23.75 0.13 -9.62
CA PHE A 22 22.72 -0.36 -8.72
C PHE A 22 22.08 0.80 -7.95
N ALA A 23 22.86 1.78 -7.48
CA ALA A 23 22.37 2.98 -6.82
C ALA A 23 21.40 3.77 -7.70
N GLU A 24 21.73 3.99 -8.97
CA GLU A 24 20.84 4.65 -9.95
C GLU A 24 19.52 3.89 -10.14
N THR A 25 19.59 2.55 -10.15
CA THR A 25 18.40 1.69 -10.26
C THR A 25 17.52 1.84 -9.02
N LEU A 26 18.10 1.85 -7.82
CA LEU A 26 17.36 2.07 -6.57
C LEU A 26 16.73 3.46 -6.50
N GLN A 27 17.45 4.50 -6.93
CA GLN A 27 16.92 5.86 -7.01
C GLN A 27 15.75 5.93 -7.99
N SER A 28 15.86 5.32 -9.17
CA SER A 28 14.76 5.28 -10.15
C SER A 28 13.51 4.60 -9.57
N ILE A 29 13.68 3.54 -8.77
CA ILE A 29 12.59 2.87 -8.06
C ILE A 29 11.99 3.79 -6.98
N LEU A 30 12.81 4.47 -6.19
CA LEU A 30 12.34 5.36 -5.13
C LEU A 30 11.56 6.56 -5.69
N VAL A 31 12.06 7.18 -6.76
CA VAL A 31 11.36 8.26 -7.48
C VAL A 31 10.03 7.74 -8.05
N HIS A 32 10.03 6.55 -8.65
CA HIS A 32 8.79 5.92 -9.11
C HIS A 32 7.76 5.74 -7.98
N LEU A 33 8.22 5.27 -6.81
CA LEU A 33 7.33 5.09 -5.66
C LEU A 33 6.78 6.41 -5.09
N GLN A 34 7.44 7.54 -5.35
CA GLN A 34 6.97 8.87 -4.99
C GLN A 34 5.90 9.40 -5.97
N ASP A 35 6.02 9.13 -7.26
CA ASP A 35 5.17 9.74 -8.31
C ASP A 35 3.88 8.96 -8.65
N GLN A 36 3.74 7.72 -8.17
CA GLN A 36 2.57 6.81 -8.35
C GLN A 36 2.08 6.55 -9.80
N ASN A 37 2.51 7.29 -10.82
CA ASN A 37 1.84 7.34 -12.12
C ASN A 37 2.62 6.78 -13.31
N GLY A 38 3.90 6.42 -13.16
CA GLY A 38 4.69 5.87 -14.28
C GLY A 38 5.49 4.66 -13.85
N ALA A 39 5.24 3.47 -14.40
CA ALA A 39 6.04 2.27 -14.11
C ALA A 39 7.54 2.53 -14.29
N VAL A 40 8.40 1.90 -13.47
CA VAL A 40 9.86 1.93 -13.71
C VAL A 40 10.09 1.49 -15.15
N ASP A 41 10.68 2.39 -15.96
CA ASP A 41 10.91 2.11 -17.37
C ASP A 41 11.96 1.00 -17.49
N LEU A 42 11.45 -0.20 -17.75
CA LEU A 42 12.23 -1.41 -17.89
C LEU A 42 13.15 -1.31 -19.11
N ILE A 43 12.72 -0.62 -20.17
CA ILE A 43 13.49 -0.45 -21.41
C ILE A 43 14.65 0.49 -21.14
N GLU A 44 14.38 1.64 -20.50
CA GLU A 44 15.43 2.59 -20.11
C GLU A 44 16.46 1.95 -19.16
N SER A 45 15.99 1.14 -18.20
CA SER A 45 16.86 0.41 -17.26
C SER A 45 17.74 -0.61 -17.99
N CYS A 46 17.18 -1.37 -18.94
CA CYS A 46 17.95 -2.31 -19.77
C CYS A 46 19.01 -1.59 -20.61
N ASP A 47 18.64 -0.49 -21.26
CA ASP A 47 19.54 0.31 -22.09
C ASP A 47 20.69 0.92 -21.28
N LYS A 48 20.45 1.29 -20.02
CA LYS A 48 21.50 1.77 -19.10
C LYS A 48 22.53 0.69 -18.80
N PHE A 49 22.10 -0.52 -18.45
CA PHE A 49 23.01 -1.64 -18.21
C PHE A 49 23.82 -2.00 -19.46
N GLN A 50 23.18 -2.02 -20.64
CA GLN A 50 23.87 -2.29 -21.91
C GLN A 50 24.92 -1.23 -22.25
N ARG A 51 24.61 0.07 -22.06
CA ARG A 51 25.57 1.17 -22.27
C ARG A 51 26.78 1.08 -21.35
N ALA A 52 26.60 0.56 -20.14
CA ALA A 52 27.70 0.29 -19.21
C ALA A 52 28.48 -1.00 -19.51
N GLY A 53 28.16 -1.71 -20.60
CA GLY A 53 28.82 -2.95 -20.99
C GLY A 53 28.35 -4.19 -20.21
N ILE A 54 27.23 -4.09 -19.48
CA ILE A 54 26.68 -5.18 -18.68
C ILE A 54 25.57 -5.87 -19.46
N ASN A 55 25.79 -7.14 -19.78
CA ASN A 55 24.80 -7.96 -20.48
C ASN A 55 23.86 -8.66 -19.48
N LEU A 56 22.83 -7.94 -19.04
CA LEU A 56 21.70 -8.53 -18.30
C LEU A 56 20.54 -8.78 -19.26
N ASP A 57 19.89 -9.93 -19.13
CA ASP A 57 18.63 -10.15 -19.83
C ASP A 57 17.51 -9.31 -19.18
N GLN A 58 16.51 -8.95 -19.99
CA GLN A 58 15.36 -8.15 -19.55
C GLN A 58 14.65 -8.76 -18.33
N LYS A 59 14.63 -10.10 -18.25
CA LYS A 59 14.05 -10.83 -17.12
C LYS A 59 14.81 -10.58 -15.82
N THR A 60 16.14 -10.61 -15.83
CA THR A 60 16.95 -10.29 -14.65
C THR A 60 16.71 -8.86 -14.18
N VAL A 61 16.71 -7.89 -15.11
CA VAL A 61 16.47 -6.48 -14.76
C VAL A 61 15.09 -6.33 -14.12
N GLN A 62 14.07 -7.00 -14.67
CA GLN A 62 12.73 -7.00 -14.12
C GLN A 62 12.67 -7.62 -12.73
N ASP A 63 13.37 -8.72 -12.50
CA ASP A 63 13.38 -9.41 -11.20
C ASP A 63 14.09 -8.58 -10.12
N ILE A 64 15.18 -7.87 -10.47
CA ILE A 64 15.85 -6.89 -9.59
C ILE A 64 14.88 -5.77 -9.20
N ILE A 65 14.23 -5.15 -10.19
CA ILE A 65 13.27 -4.05 -9.95
C ILE A 65 12.12 -4.53 -9.06
N ARG A 66 11.56 -5.71 -9.33
CA ARG A 66 10.46 -6.30 -8.55
C ARG A 66 10.87 -6.57 -7.11
N LEU A 67 12.05 -7.15 -6.89
CA LEU A 67 12.57 -7.45 -5.57
C LEU A 67 12.72 -6.16 -4.74
N MET A 68 13.45 -5.18 -5.27
CA MET A 68 13.71 -3.93 -4.54
C MET A 68 12.46 -3.09 -4.35
N SER A 69 11.58 -3.01 -5.36
CA SER A 69 10.27 -2.35 -5.23
C SER A 69 9.42 -2.98 -4.14
N TYR A 70 9.44 -4.31 -4.00
CA TYR A 70 8.71 -5.00 -2.95
C TYR A 70 9.21 -4.59 -1.56
N TYR A 71 10.53 -4.59 -1.33
CA TYR A 71 11.11 -4.24 -0.05
C TYR A 71 10.89 -2.76 0.32
N PHE A 72 11.04 -1.83 -0.63
CA PHE A 72 10.76 -0.42 -0.38
C PHE A 72 9.27 -0.17 -0.13
N ARG A 73 8.35 -0.83 -0.84
CA ARG A 73 6.91 -0.73 -0.55
C ARG A 73 6.57 -1.32 0.82
N LEU A 74 7.18 -2.45 1.18
CA LEU A 74 7.00 -3.06 2.50
C LEU A 74 7.49 -2.11 3.60
N ALA A 75 8.67 -1.51 3.41
CA ALA A 75 9.23 -0.54 4.34
C ALA A 75 8.36 0.71 4.47
N ALA A 76 7.87 1.26 3.36
CA ALA A 76 6.98 2.41 3.33
C ALA A 76 5.66 2.12 4.07
N LYS A 77 4.99 1.02 3.73
CA LYS A 77 3.69 0.63 4.31
C LYS A 77 3.75 0.34 5.79
N SER A 78 4.85 -0.24 6.26
CA SER A 78 5.02 -0.63 7.66
C SER A 78 5.85 0.36 8.47
N ASN A 79 6.18 1.53 7.90
CA ASN A 79 7.00 2.56 8.54
C ASN A 79 8.30 2.02 9.15
N LEU A 80 9.03 1.22 8.36
CA LEU A 80 10.26 0.56 8.82
C LEU A 80 11.45 1.52 8.79
N SER A 81 12.30 1.45 9.82
CA SER A 81 13.61 2.09 9.78
C SER A 81 14.55 1.38 8.80
N ALA A 82 15.61 2.07 8.39
CA ALA A 82 16.62 1.52 7.49
C ALA A 82 17.29 0.25 8.06
N ASP A 83 17.50 0.19 9.38
CA ASP A 83 18.09 -0.98 10.04
C ASP A 83 17.19 -2.22 9.93
N VAL A 84 15.88 -2.02 10.10
CA VAL A 84 14.89 -3.11 9.99
C VAL A 84 14.70 -3.53 8.52
N LEU A 85 14.82 -2.61 7.57
CA LEU A 85 14.81 -2.95 6.15
C LEU A 85 16.01 -3.83 5.77
N VAL A 86 17.22 -3.43 6.21
CA VAL A 86 18.45 -4.20 5.98
C VAL A 86 18.39 -5.58 6.63
N SER A 87 17.84 -5.68 7.85
CA SER A 87 17.68 -6.99 8.51
C SER A 87 16.77 -7.92 7.69
N LYS A 88 15.65 -7.41 7.16
CA LYS A 88 14.74 -8.19 6.31
C LYS A 88 15.35 -8.61 4.96
N LEU A 89 16.24 -7.79 4.39
CA LEU A 89 16.99 -8.17 3.20
C LEU A 89 17.99 -9.29 3.50
N THR A 90 18.66 -9.21 4.65
CA THR A 90 19.62 -10.22 5.12
C THR A 90 18.92 -11.54 5.45
N GLU A 91 17.72 -11.51 6.01
CA GLU A 91 16.88 -12.69 6.23
C GLU A 91 16.48 -13.38 4.91
N CYS A 92 16.36 -12.61 3.83
CA CYS A 92 15.98 -13.12 2.51
C CYS A 92 17.15 -13.80 1.79
N SER A 93 18.37 -13.33 1.99
CA SER A 93 19.57 -13.95 1.44
C SER A 93 20.80 -13.59 2.27
N SER A 94 21.63 -14.60 2.56
CA SER A 94 22.93 -14.38 3.19
C SER A 94 24.01 -13.83 2.24
N ASN A 95 23.70 -13.69 0.94
CA ASN A 95 24.67 -13.33 -0.09
C ASN A 95 24.87 -11.81 -0.23
N TRP A 96 24.07 -10.99 0.45
CA TRP A 96 24.22 -9.54 0.42
C TRP A 96 25.57 -9.11 1.00
N SER A 97 26.29 -8.26 0.27
CA SER A 97 27.52 -7.67 0.77
C SER A 97 27.25 -6.43 1.63
N LYS A 98 28.18 -6.12 2.53
CA LYS A 98 28.08 -4.93 3.39
C LYS A 98 27.93 -3.62 2.59
N PRO A 99 28.69 -3.37 1.51
CA PRO A 99 28.52 -2.15 0.71
C PRO A 99 27.12 -2.02 0.10
N THR A 100 26.56 -3.11 -0.43
CA THR A 100 25.21 -3.10 -1.01
C THR A 100 24.14 -2.79 0.02
N LEU A 101 24.23 -3.39 1.21
CA LEU A 101 23.30 -3.12 2.31
C LEU A 101 23.44 -1.69 2.84
N GLN A 102 24.66 -1.16 2.91
CA GLN A 102 24.91 0.24 3.29
C GLN A 102 24.31 1.22 2.29
N LEU A 103 24.41 0.93 0.99
CA LEU A 103 23.78 1.74 -0.04
C LEU A 103 22.24 1.75 0.11
N VAL A 104 21.63 0.59 0.32
CA VAL A 104 20.18 0.50 0.55
C VAL A 104 19.77 1.24 1.81
N HIS A 105 20.54 1.11 2.90
CA HIS A 105 20.31 1.83 4.15
C HIS A 105 20.34 3.34 3.96
N GLN A 106 21.37 3.84 3.29
CA GLN A 106 21.56 5.26 3.02
C GLN A 106 20.41 5.81 2.18
N LEU A 107 20.14 5.20 1.02
CA LEU A 107 19.10 5.66 0.11
C LEU A 107 17.71 5.64 0.76
N TRP A 108 17.42 4.59 1.56
CA TRP A 108 16.17 4.54 2.31
C TRP A 108 16.10 5.66 3.36
N THR A 109 17.17 5.87 4.14
CA THR A 109 17.21 6.94 5.16
C THR A 109 16.97 8.32 4.54
N GLU A 110 17.55 8.58 3.38
CA GLU A 110 17.40 9.86 2.65
C GLU A 110 15.98 10.05 2.09
N HIS A 111 15.34 9.00 1.57
CA HIS A 111 14.09 9.11 0.81
C HIS A 111 12.84 8.69 1.59
N ALA A 112 12.98 8.01 2.73
CA ALA A 112 11.87 7.49 3.52
C ALA A 112 10.92 8.61 3.97
N ALA A 113 11.46 9.73 4.47
CA ALA A 113 10.64 10.84 4.96
C ALA A 113 9.71 11.41 3.87
N LEU A 114 10.20 11.53 2.63
CA LEU A 114 9.41 12.02 1.48
C LEU A 114 8.31 11.02 1.09
N LEU A 115 8.64 9.72 1.12
CA LEU A 115 7.67 8.65 0.87
C LEU A 115 6.58 8.61 1.96
N HIS A 116 6.93 8.85 3.22
CA HIS A 116 5.98 8.89 4.34
C HIS A 116 5.02 10.06 4.25
N VAL A 117 5.52 11.27 3.92
CA VAL A 117 4.66 12.45 3.72
C VAL A 117 3.66 12.22 2.58
N HIS A 118 4.11 11.62 1.47
CA HIS A 118 3.22 11.30 0.35
C HIS A 118 2.21 10.20 0.70
N GLN A 119 2.63 9.18 1.47
CA GLN A 119 1.75 8.09 1.89
C GLN A 119 0.71 8.52 2.93
N GLU A 120 1.02 9.47 3.83
CA GLU A 120 0.05 10.03 4.79
C GLU A 120 -1.02 10.88 4.08
N VAL A 121 -0.62 11.68 3.09
CA VAL A 121 -1.57 12.40 2.21
C VAL A 121 -2.43 11.40 1.44
N LEU A 122 -1.86 10.30 0.96
CA LEU A 122 -2.59 9.26 0.26
C LEU A 122 -3.48 8.41 1.18
N THR A 123 -3.12 8.13 2.43
CA THR A 123 -4.02 7.43 3.37
C THR A 123 -5.19 8.31 3.78
N MET A 124 -4.99 9.63 3.87
CA MET A 124 -6.10 10.59 4.00
C MET A 124 -6.95 10.66 2.72
N ALA A 125 -6.33 10.53 1.53
CA ALA A 125 -7.04 10.47 0.25
C ALA A 125 -7.67 9.09 -0.07
N SER A 126 -7.25 8.01 0.61
CA SER A 126 -7.70 6.62 0.38
C SER A 126 -8.97 6.24 1.13
N ILE A 127 -9.61 7.21 1.79
CA ILE A 127 -10.93 7.01 2.39
C ILE A 127 -11.95 7.14 1.26
N GLY A 128 -12.56 6.03 0.86
CA GLY A 128 -13.61 6.03 -0.15
C GLY A 128 -14.70 7.06 0.19
N GLN A 129 -15.16 7.79 -0.81
CA GLN A 129 -16.17 8.82 -0.65
C GLN A 129 -17.54 8.18 -0.46
N LEU A 130 -18.24 8.56 0.60
CA LEU A 130 -19.65 8.21 0.78
C LEU A 130 -20.50 9.01 -0.22
N VAL A 131 -21.07 8.32 -1.20
CA VAL A 131 -21.83 8.95 -2.31
C VAL A 131 -23.32 8.98 -2.02
N ASP A 132 -23.86 7.95 -1.38
CA ASP A 132 -25.28 7.86 -1.07
C ASP A 132 -25.52 7.03 0.21
N ILE A 133 -26.57 7.38 0.95
CA ILE A 133 -27.10 6.60 2.07
C ILE A 133 -28.59 6.40 1.83
N GLN A 134 -28.99 5.13 1.75
CA GLN A 134 -30.38 4.72 1.73
C GLN A 134 -30.70 3.95 3.01
N TRP A 135 -31.92 4.09 3.50
CA TRP A 135 -32.36 3.37 4.69
C TRP A 135 -33.82 2.94 4.58
N LYS A 136 -34.17 1.88 5.31
CA LYS A 136 -35.54 1.40 5.45
C LYS A 136 -35.81 0.92 6.87
N LEU A 137 -37.04 1.09 7.33
CA LEU A 137 -37.55 0.51 8.56
C LEU A 137 -38.24 -0.82 8.25
N GLY A 138 -37.79 -1.90 8.89
CA GLY A 138 -38.34 -3.24 8.78
C GLY A 138 -38.84 -3.77 10.13
N MET A 139 -39.59 -4.86 10.08
CA MET A 139 -40.06 -5.61 11.24
C MET A 139 -39.54 -7.04 11.13
N ALA A 140 -38.82 -7.50 12.16
CA ALA A 140 -38.36 -8.89 12.20
C ALA A 140 -39.50 -9.79 12.70
N VAL A 141 -39.82 -10.82 11.92
CA VAL A 141 -40.97 -11.73 12.14
C VAL A 141 -40.59 -13.19 12.37
N SER A 142 -39.29 -13.52 12.56
CA SER A 142 -38.81 -14.83 13.07
C SER A 142 -37.30 -14.89 13.25
N SER A 143 -36.83 -15.57 14.30
CA SER A 143 -35.44 -16.06 14.43
C SER A 143 -35.39 -17.28 15.35
N ASP A 144 -34.55 -18.25 15.01
CA ASP A 144 -34.27 -19.46 15.81
C ASP A 144 -33.65 -19.15 17.18
N THR A 145 -33.17 -17.91 17.38
CA THR A 145 -32.52 -17.43 18.62
C THR A 145 -33.30 -16.35 19.37
N CYS A 146 -34.43 -15.84 18.84
CA CYS A 146 -35.18 -14.75 19.48
C CYS A 146 -36.69 -14.91 19.34
N ARG A 147 -37.38 -15.17 20.46
CA ARG A 147 -38.84 -15.36 20.55
C ARG A 147 -39.63 -14.04 20.47
N SER A 148 -38.95 -12.89 20.49
CA SER A 148 -39.52 -11.55 20.31
C SER A 148 -39.74 -11.26 18.82
N LEU A 149 -40.83 -11.81 18.31
CA LEU A 149 -41.20 -11.91 16.90
C LEU A 149 -41.75 -10.61 16.27
N ASN A 150 -41.52 -9.45 16.89
CA ASN A 150 -42.08 -8.17 16.42
C ASN A 150 -41.17 -6.99 16.80
N SER A 151 -39.88 -7.08 16.48
CA SER A 151 -38.95 -5.98 16.76
C SER A 151 -38.69 -5.15 15.49
N PRO A 152 -38.89 -3.82 15.53
CA PRO A 152 -38.48 -2.96 14.44
C PRO A 152 -36.96 -2.89 14.35
N PHE A 153 -36.44 -2.83 13.13
CA PHE A 153 -35.03 -2.62 12.84
C PHE A 153 -34.88 -1.69 11.64
N ILE A 154 -33.74 -1.01 11.57
CA ILE A 154 -33.37 -0.17 10.44
C ILE A 154 -32.31 -0.92 9.64
N SER A 155 -32.52 -1.09 8.34
CA SER A 155 -31.45 -1.47 7.41
C SER A 155 -30.92 -0.22 6.72
N VAL A 156 -29.60 -0.07 6.70
CA VAL A 156 -28.90 1.00 5.99
C VAL A 156 -28.09 0.39 4.86
N LEU A 157 -28.12 1.03 3.69
CA LEU A 157 -27.28 0.75 2.54
C LEU A 157 -26.47 2.00 2.22
N MET A 158 -25.15 1.86 2.20
CA MET A 158 -24.20 2.91 1.84
C MET A 158 -23.60 2.61 0.48
N LYS A 159 -23.53 3.64 -0.37
CA LYS A 159 -22.81 3.63 -1.64
C LYS A 159 -21.50 4.39 -1.46
N ILE A 160 -20.38 3.73 -1.72
CA ILE A 160 -19.04 4.25 -1.50
C ILE A 160 -18.27 4.18 -2.82
N ALA A 161 -17.74 5.32 -3.27
CA ALA A 161 -16.78 5.38 -4.37
C ALA A 161 -15.37 5.24 -3.80
N ASP A 162 -14.59 4.28 -4.27
CA ASP A 162 -13.18 4.22 -3.91
C ASP A 162 -12.34 5.21 -4.73
N THR A 163 -11.03 5.27 -4.44
CA THR A 163 -10.11 6.17 -5.14
C THR A 163 -9.86 5.81 -6.59
N SER A 164 -10.23 4.60 -7.02
CA SER A 164 -10.18 4.19 -8.43
C SER A 164 -11.45 4.58 -9.20
N GLY A 165 -12.46 5.12 -8.50
CA GLY A 165 -13.78 5.44 -9.06
C GLY A 165 -14.73 4.25 -9.11
N GLU A 166 -14.32 3.10 -8.58
CA GLU A 166 -15.17 1.92 -8.49
C GLU A 166 -16.19 2.08 -7.36
N MET A 167 -17.43 1.66 -7.65
CA MET A 167 -18.55 1.83 -6.73
C MET A 167 -18.78 0.55 -5.94
N SER A 168 -18.70 0.65 -4.62
CA SER A 168 -19.01 -0.45 -3.71
C SER A 168 -20.22 -0.13 -2.84
N TYR A 169 -20.92 -1.18 -2.41
CA TYR A 169 -22.08 -1.07 -1.55
C TYR A 169 -21.84 -1.82 -0.24
N LYS A 170 -22.22 -1.21 0.89
CA LYS A 170 -22.14 -1.80 2.22
C LYS A 170 -23.48 -1.68 2.91
N SER A 171 -23.98 -2.79 3.45
CA SER A 171 -25.26 -2.81 4.16
C SER A 171 -25.10 -3.34 5.57
N PHE A 172 -25.90 -2.80 6.48
CA PHE A 172 -25.95 -3.27 7.87
C PHE A 172 -27.32 -2.98 8.49
N GLU A 173 -27.62 -3.68 9.58
CA GLU A 173 -28.86 -3.55 10.32
C GLU A 173 -28.59 -3.08 11.74
N MET A 174 -29.52 -2.33 12.30
CA MET A 174 -29.43 -1.84 13.66
C MET A 174 -30.81 -1.70 14.30
N THR A 175 -30.85 -1.68 15.63
CA THR A 175 -32.08 -1.36 16.35
C THR A 175 -32.45 0.11 16.17
N VAL A 176 -33.71 0.46 16.41
CA VAL A 176 -34.17 1.85 16.36
C VAL A 176 -33.37 2.74 17.32
N GLN A 177 -33.01 2.23 18.51
CA GLN A 177 -32.20 2.97 19.48
C GLN A 177 -30.78 3.23 18.96
N GLN A 178 -30.15 2.24 18.33
CA GLN A 178 -28.84 2.41 17.70
C GLN A 178 -28.90 3.46 16.58
N PHE A 179 -29.98 3.49 15.79
CA PHE A 179 -30.17 4.49 14.75
C PHE A 179 -30.32 5.91 15.30
N GLN A 180 -31.05 6.08 16.40
CA GLN A 180 -31.16 7.39 17.06
C GLN A 180 -29.81 7.91 17.57
N ASN A 181 -28.97 7.02 18.11
CA ASN A 181 -27.62 7.38 18.53
C ASN A 181 -26.73 7.71 17.32
N PHE A 182 -26.80 6.91 16.25
CA PHE A 182 -26.09 7.15 15.00
C PHE A 182 -26.44 8.52 14.40
N TYR A 183 -27.72 8.85 14.34
CA TYR A 183 -28.20 10.16 13.87
C TYR A 183 -27.65 11.33 14.70
N ARG A 184 -27.61 11.18 16.03
CA ARG A 184 -27.07 12.21 16.92
C ARG A 184 -25.59 12.46 16.66
N GLN A 185 -24.81 11.39 16.53
CA GLN A 185 -23.38 11.48 16.20
C GLN A 185 -23.16 12.16 14.84
N PHE A 186 -23.98 11.82 13.84
CA PHE A 186 -23.92 12.46 12.53
C PHE A 186 -24.18 13.98 12.59
N LYS A 187 -25.13 14.41 13.43
CA LYS A 187 -25.38 15.84 13.67
C LYS A 187 -24.23 16.55 14.38
N GLU A 188 -23.65 15.90 15.39
CA GLU A 188 -22.49 16.45 16.10
C GLU A 188 -21.31 16.62 15.13
N MET A 189 -21.02 15.61 14.30
CA MET A 189 -20.00 15.70 13.26
C MET A 189 -20.28 16.84 12.26
N ALA A 190 -21.51 16.96 11.76
CA ALA A 190 -21.91 18.04 10.86
C ALA A 190 -21.70 19.42 11.50
N SER A 191 -22.08 19.59 12.77
CA SER A 191 -21.92 20.86 13.48
C SER A 191 -20.46 21.28 13.64
N VAL A 192 -19.54 20.32 13.83
CA VAL A 192 -18.10 20.61 13.88
C VAL A 192 -17.57 21.05 12.52
N LEU A 193 -18.01 20.41 11.44
CA LEU A 193 -17.60 20.76 10.07
C LEU A 193 -18.11 22.13 9.61
N GLU A 194 -19.28 22.56 10.09
CA GLU A 194 -19.84 23.88 9.79
C GLU A 194 -19.15 25.03 10.56
N THR A 195 -18.40 24.72 11.63
CA THR A 195 -17.74 25.73 12.48
C THR A 195 -16.32 26.10 12.05
N VAL A 196 -15.86 25.62 10.88
CA VAL A 196 -14.53 25.90 10.30
C VAL A 196 -14.64 26.86 9.13
#